data_AF-A0A6N7YFE6-F1
#
_entry.id   AF-A0A6N7YFE6-F1
#
_cell.length_a   1.000
_cell.length_b   1.000
_cell.length_c   1.000
_cell.angle_alpha   90.00
_cell.angle_beta   90.00
_cell.angle_gamma   90.00
#
_symmetry.space_group_name_H-M   'P 1'
#
loop_
_entity.id
_entity.type
_entity.pdbx_description
1 polymer ?
#
loop_
_entity_poly.entity_id
_entity_poly.type
_entity_poly.pdbx_seq_one_letter_code
_entity_poly.pdbx_strand_id
1 'polypeptide(L)'
;MLVTFHKPDSGTRYRATDRTADGLLVELDGGGYNKVGAREGPVPHDLAHLLVERELQLDQGLWGVLERGGMFDHCLVLEGRRKPHADRRALEIVRAAGTGLAHAELLVRAVSDAALERRLRDVSTFVPLLGDLGAPPGLDADRLERAGRALQAGAARWAATPPNATVAEEWNLRGSGPRRR
;
A
#
# COMPACT_ATOMS: atom_id res chain seq x y z
N MET A 1 -2.78 -1.95 11.92
CA MET A 1 -2.85 -3.32 11.35
C MET A 1 -1.45 -3.79 10.99
N LEU A 2 -1.05 -5.02 11.33
CA LEU A 2 0.24 -5.59 10.90
C LEU A 2 0.01 -6.41 9.63
N VAL A 3 0.75 -6.11 8.58
CA VAL A 3 0.69 -6.79 7.28
C VAL A 3 1.99 -7.55 7.07
N THR A 4 1.90 -8.82 6.69
CA THR A 4 3.05 -9.67 6.41
C THR A 4 3.07 -10.05 4.94
N PHE A 5 4.11 -9.63 4.22
CA PHE A 5 4.36 -10.00 2.83
C PHE A 5 5.24 -11.23 2.78
N HIS A 6 4.81 -12.25 2.05
CA HIS A 6 5.47 -13.54 1.87
C HIS A 6 6.16 -13.56 0.53
N LYS A 7 7.50 -13.61 0.55
CA LYS A 7 8.30 -13.66 -0.67
C LYS A 7 8.21 -15.04 -1.30
N PRO A 8 7.89 -15.14 -2.60
CA PRO A 8 7.81 -16.44 -3.24
C PRO A 8 9.19 -17.10 -3.34
N ASP A 9 9.19 -18.42 -3.45
CA ASP A 9 10.37 -19.20 -3.83
C ASP A 9 10.84 -18.87 -5.24
N SER A 10 9.88 -18.72 -6.17
CA SER A 10 10.12 -18.41 -7.57
C SER A 10 8.97 -17.62 -8.20
N GLY A 11 9.24 -16.96 -9.32
CA GLY A 11 8.26 -16.14 -10.01
C GLY A 11 8.01 -14.79 -9.35
N THR A 12 6.92 -14.15 -9.73
CA THR A 12 6.60 -12.76 -9.36
C THR A 12 5.42 -12.65 -8.40
N ARG A 13 4.59 -13.69 -8.26
CA ARG A 13 3.42 -13.61 -7.37
C ARG A 13 3.86 -13.72 -5.92
N TYR A 14 3.38 -12.81 -5.07
CA TYR A 14 3.63 -12.82 -3.64
C TYR A 14 2.28 -12.86 -2.92
N ARG A 15 2.30 -13.08 -1.62
CA ARG A 15 1.08 -13.05 -0.80
C ARG A 15 1.26 -12.02 0.30
N ALA A 16 0.22 -11.31 0.65
CA ALA A 16 0.22 -10.46 1.83
C ALA A 16 -0.88 -10.93 2.78
N THR A 17 -0.59 -11.00 4.07
CA THR A 17 -1.57 -11.45 5.06
C THR A 17 -1.69 -10.45 6.20
N ASP A 18 -2.91 -10.21 6.65
CA ASP A 18 -3.18 -9.42 7.85
C ASP A 18 -4.28 -10.09 8.68
N ARG A 19 -4.35 -9.69 9.96
CA ARG A 19 -5.48 -10.03 10.82
C ARG A 19 -6.36 -8.79 10.98
N THR A 20 -7.59 -8.89 10.50
CA THR A 20 -8.55 -7.78 10.56
C THR A 20 -9.01 -7.51 12.00
N ALA A 21 -9.61 -6.35 12.23
CA ALA A 21 -10.18 -6.00 13.54
C ALA A 21 -11.27 -6.98 14.01
N ASP A 22 -11.96 -7.64 13.08
CA ASP A 22 -12.97 -8.66 13.34
C ASP A 22 -12.36 -10.07 13.54
N GLY A 23 -11.03 -10.19 13.57
CA GLY A 23 -10.31 -11.42 13.88
C GLY A 23 -10.07 -12.36 12.70
N LEU A 24 -10.47 -11.98 11.48
CA LEU A 24 -10.23 -12.78 10.28
C LEU A 24 -8.76 -12.74 9.89
N LEU A 25 -8.17 -13.89 9.55
CA LEU A 25 -6.90 -13.92 8.81
C LEU A 25 -7.24 -13.82 7.32
N VAL A 26 -6.78 -12.75 6.69
CA VAL A 26 -7.02 -12.47 5.27
C VAL A 26 -5.70 -12.59 4.54
N GLU A 27 -5.74 -13.20 3.35
CA GLU A 27 -4.66 -13.22 2.38
C GLU A 27 -5.08 -12.39 1.17
N LEU A 28 -4.20 -11.48 0.76
CA LEU A 28 -4.22 -10.78 -0.50
C LEU A 28 -3.27 -11.51 -1.45
N ASP A 29 -3.83 -12.03 -2.55
CA ASP A 29 -3.04 -12.66 -3.60
C ASP A 29 -2.46 -11.59 -4.54
N GLY A 30 -1.20 -11.25 -4.30
CA GLY A 30 -0.54 -10.10 -4.89
C GLY A 30 0.09 -10.38 -6.25
N GLY A 31 -0.03 -9.40 -7.14
CA GLY A 31 0.51 -9.45 -8.49
C GLY A 31 1.14 -8.12 -8.90
N GLY A 32 2.33 -8.19 -9.50
CA GLY A 32 2.98 -7.00 -10.07
C GLY A 32 3.95 -6.28 -9.13
N TYR A 33 4.75 -5.41 -9.73
CA TYR A 33 5.80 -4.69 -9.02
C TYR A 33 5.94 -3.27 -9.56
N ASN A 34 6.23 -2.35 -8.64
CA ASN A 34 6.61 -0.98 -8.97
C ASN A 34 8.13 -0.88 -9.12
N LYS A 35 8.58 -0.11 -10.12
CA LYS A 35 9.99 0.26 -10.31
C LYS A 35 10.26 1.57 -9.59
N VAL A 36 11.33 1.65 -8.81
CA VAL A 36 11.54 2.77 -7.86
C VAL A 36 12.96 3.35 -7.89
N GLY A 37 13.71 3.11 -8.98
CA GLY A 37 15.03 3.72 -9.30
C GLY A 37 16.17 3.36 -8.38
N ALA A 38 15.91 2.43 -7.47
CA ALA A 38 16.82 1.96 -6.47
C ALA A 38 17.68 0.85 -7.10
N ARG A 39 19.00 0.83 -6.85
CA ARG A 39 19.91 -0.31 -7.13
C ARG A 39 19.35 -1.62 -6.54
N GLU A 40 18.51 -1.46 -5.54
CA GLU A 40 17.79 -2.43 -4.74
C GLU A 40 16.72 -3.22 -5.52
N GLY A 41 16.22 -2.72 -6.66
CA GLY A 41 15.30 -3.47 -7.52
C GLY A 41 13.81 -3.16 -7.30
N PRO A 42 12.90 -3.94 -7.91
CA PRO A 42 11.47 -3.68 -7.87
C PRO A 42 10.85 -3.98 -6.48
N VAL A 43 9.74 -3.31 -6.16
CA VAL A 43 8.98 -3.52 -4.93
C VAL A 43 7.59 -4.10 -5.24
N PRO A 44 7.07 -5.07 -4.47
CA PRO A 44 5.71 -5.58 -4.62
C PRO A 44 4.70 -4.43 -4.67
N HIS A 45 3.74 -4.50 -5.60
CA HIS A 45 2.78 -3.42 -5.81
C HIS A 45 1.97 -3.10 -4.54
N ASP A 46 1.47 -4.12 -3.85
CA ASP A 46 0.69 -3.92 -2.62
C ASP A 46 1.57 -3.42 -1.46
N LEU A 47 2.87 -3.73 -1.46
CA LEU A 47 3.82 -3.12 -0.51
C LEU A 47 4.06 -1.63 -0.84
N ALA A 48 4.07 -1.27 -2.13
CA ALA A 48 4.13 0.13 -2.54
C ALA A 48 2.89 0.89 -2.08
N HIS A 49 1.70 0.32 -2.22
CA HIS A 49 0.47 0.86 -1.63
C HIS A 49 0.62 1.08 -0.13
N LEU A 50 1.08 0.08 0.62
CA LEU A 50 1.22 0.20 2.08
C LEU A 50 2.10 1.39 2.45
N LEU A 51 3.27 1.49 1.83
CA LEU A 51 4.27 2.49 2.17
C LEU A 51 3.82 3.89 1.74
N VAL A 52 3.30 4.05 0.52
CA VAL A 52 2.89 5.36 0.00
C VAL A 52 1.63 5.85 0.69
N GLU A 53 0.59 5.00 0.80
CA GLU A 53 -0.67 5.40 1.41
C GLU A 53 -0.48 5.76 2.89
N ARG A 54 0.41 5.06 3.61
CA ARG A 54 0.75 5.41 5.00
C ARG A 54 1.38 6.79 5.10
N GLU A 55 2.42 7.07 4.31
CA GLU A 55 3.16 8.34 4.37
C GLU A 55 2.32 9.53 3.86
N LEU A 56 1.43 9.28 2.89
CA LEU A 56 0.51 10.28 2.33
C LEU A 56 -0.84 10.36 3.05
N GLN A 57 -1.06 9.51 4.06
CA GLN A 57 -2.27 9.48 4.89
C GLN A 57 -3.54 9.19 4.07
N LEU A 58 -3.42 8.30 3.08
CA LEU A 58 -4.52 7.91 2.20
C LEU A 58 -5.34 6.81 2.87
N ASP A 59 -6.51 7.16 3.39
CA ASP A 59 -7.38 6.23 4.09
C ASP A 59 -8.34 5.48 3.16
N GLN A 60 -8.56 5.94 1.93
CA GLN A 60 -9.41 5.30 0.92
C GLN A 60 -8.64 4.46 -0.11
N GLY A 61 -7.35 4.21 0.13
CA GLY A 61 -6.54 3.30 -0.69
C GLY A 61 -6.72 1.81 -0.34
N LEU A 62 -5.89 0.95 -0.92
CA LEU A 62 -5.94 -0.51 -0.78
C LEU A 62 -6.00 -0.93 0.70
N TRP A 63 -5.02 -0.49 1.50
CA TRP A 63 -4.89 -0.95 2.88
C TRP A 63 -5.87 -0.29 3.83
N GLY A 64 -6.26 0.95 3.54
CA GLY A 64 -7.34 1.61 4.28
C GLY A 64 -8.69 0.92 4.08
N VAL A 65 -8.98 0.46 2.87
CA VAL A 65 -10.19 -0.32 2.56
C VAL A 65 -10.15 -1.69 3.23
N LEU A 66 -9.02 -2.41 3.15
CA LEU A 66 -8.86 -3.71 3.83
C LEU A 66 -8.98 -3.58 5.35
N GLU A 67 -8.37 -2.56 5.96
CA GLU A 67 -8.46 -2.32 7.41
C GLU A 67 -9.92 -2.15 7.88
N ARG A 68 -10.77 -1.50 7.08
CA ARG A 68 -12.20 -1.32 7.39
C ARG A 68 -13.04 -2.58 7.16
N GLY A 69 -12.45 -3.63 6.59
CA GLY A 69 -13.11 -4.89 6.24
C GLY A 69 -13.69 -4.91 4.83
N GLY A 70 -13.27 -4.00 3.94
CA GLY A 70 -13.46 -4.17 2.51
C GLY A 70 -12.67 -5.40 2.02
N MET A 71 -13.13 -6.01 0.93
CA MET A 71 -12.48 -7.19 0.34
C MET A 71 -12.49 -7.02 -1.17
N PHE A 72 -11.34 -7.27 -1.80
CA PHE A 72 -11.20 -7.29 -3.25
C PHE A 72 -11.29 -8.74 -3.77
N ASP A 73 -11.47 -8.92 -5.07
CA ASP A 73 -11.67 -10.24 -5.68
C ASP A 73 -10.51 -11.23 -5.44
N HIS A 74 -9.30 -10.71 -5.21
CA HIS A 74 -8.09 -11.47 -4.93
C HIS A 74 -7.80 -11.61 -3.42
N CYS A 75 -8.80 -11.34 -2.57
CA CYS A 75 -8.74 -11.61 -1.13
C CYS A 75 -9.33 -12.98 -0.79
N LEU A 76 -8.66 -13.71 0.11
CA LEU A 76 -9.10 -14.99 0.65
C LEU A 76 -9.12 -14.93 2.18
N VAL A 77 -10.18 -15.44 2.79
CA VAL A 77 -10.23 -15.62 4.25
C VAL A 77 -9.62 -16.99 4.58
N LEU A 78 -8.46 -16.99 5.21
CA LEU A 78 -7.75 -18.20 5.62
C LEU A 78 -8.25 -18.74 6.96
N GLU A 79 -8.60 -17.86 7.90
CA GLU A 79 -9.08 -18.23 9.24
C GLU A 79 -10.15 -17.27 9.75
N GLY A 80 -10.98 -17.76 10.67
CA GLY A 80 -12.01 -16.98 11.35
C GLY A 80 -13.40 -17.13 10.73
N ARG A 81 -14.43 -16.72 11.49
CA ARG A 81 -15.83 -16.84 11.07
C ARG A 81 -16.31 -15.54 10.43
N ARG A 82 -16.73 -15.62 9.17
CA ARG A 82 -17.40 -14.50 8.50
C ARG A 82 -18.77 -14.26 9.12
N LYS A 83 -19.06 -13.00 9.47
CA LYS A 83 -20.38 -12.58 9.98
C LYS A 83 -21.45 -12.72 8.87
N PRO A 84 -22.74 -12.84 9.22
CA PRO A 84 -23.82 -12.75 8.24
C PRO A 84 -23.69 -11.49 7.37
N HIS A 85 -23.95 -11.61 6.07
CA HIS A 85 -23.84 -10.52 5.09
C HIS A 85 -22.46 -9.88 4.95
N ALA A 86 -21.38 -10.57 5.36
CA ALA A 86 -20.01 -10.06 5.25
C ALA A 86 -19.64 -9.63 3.82
N ASP A 87 -20.05 -10.38 2.79
CA ASP A 87 -19.79 -10.03 1.38
C ASP A 87 -20.42 -8.69 1.00
N ARG A 88 -21.69 -8.49 1.36
CA ARG A 88 -22.42 -7.25 1.07
C ARG A 88 -21.75 -6.06 1.76
N ARG A 89 -21.39 -6.21 3.04
CA ARG A 89 -20.72 -5.15 3.80
C ARG A 89 -19.33 -4.83 3.24
N ALA A 90 -18.55 -5.84 2.88
CA ALA A 90 -17.25 -5.65 2.26
C ALA A 90 -17.36 -4.86 0.93
N LEU A 91 -18.34 -5.23 0.09
CA LEU A 91 -18.62 -4.53 -1.16
C LEU A 91 -19.09 -3.08 -0.93
N GLU A 92 -19.93 -2.83 0.08
CA GLU A 92 -20.35 -1.47 0.45
C GLU A 92 -19.15 -0.61 0.87
N ILE A 93 -18.17 -1.16 1.58
CA ILE A 93 -16.93 -0.45 1.95
C ILE A 93 -16.08 -0.12 0.72
N VAL A 94 -15.89 -1.07 -0.19
CA VAL A 94 -15.14 -0.83 -1.44
C VAL A 94 -15.82 0.25 -2.28
N ARG A 95 -17.16 0.19 -2.40
CA ARG A 95 -17.94 1.22 -3.12
C ARG A 95 -17.85 2.60 -2.47
N ALA A 96 -17.86 2.65 -1.14
CA ALA A 96 -17.74 3.90 -0.40
C ALA A 96 -16.37 4.58 -0.59
N ALA A 97 -15.30 3.80 -0.82
CA ALA A 97 -13.98 4.35 -1.15
C ALA A 97 -13.99 5.10 -2.49
N GLY A 98 -14.83 4.66 -3.45
CA GLY A 98 -15.12 5.39 -4.68
C GLY A 98 -13.87 5.82 -5.44
N THR A 99 -13.78 7.12 -5.74
CA THR A 99 -12.62 7.72 -6.42
C THR A 99 -11.34 7.72 -5.60
N GLY A 100 -11.42 7.48 -4.28
CA GLY A 100 -10.26 7.36 -3.39
C GLY A 100 -9.31 6.23 -3.78
N LEU A 101 -9.83 5.12 -4.31
CA LEU A 101 -9.00 4.02 -4.84
C LEU A 101 -8.21 4.48 -6.07
N ALA A 102 -8.85 5.21 -6.98
CA ALA A 102 -8.17 5.76 -8.16
C ALA A 102 -7.12 6.81 -7.79
N HIS A 103 -7.40 7.65 -6.78
CA HIS A 103 -6.41 8.56 -6.22
C HIS A 103 -5.18 7.83 -5.67
N ALA A 104 -5.40 6.78 -4.88
CA ALA A 104 -4.32 6.00 -4.30
C ALA A 104 -3.44 5.36 -5.39
N GLU A 105 -4.06 4.76 -6.40
CA GLU A 105 -3.33 4.18 -7.55
C GLU A 105 -2.46 5.22 -8.27
N LEU A 106 -3.04 6.37 -8.62
CA LEU A 106 -2.30 7.45 -9.30
C LEU A 106 -1.15 7.98 -8.45
N LEU A 107 -1.35 8.16 -7.15
CA LEU A 107 -0.32 8.63 -6.24
C LEU A 107 0.79 7.60 -6.03
N VAL A 108 0.46 6.32 -5.84
CA VAL A 108 1.43 5.22 -5.75
C VAL A 108 2.27 5.17 -7.02
N ARG A 109 1.64 5.29 -8.18
CA ARG A 109 2.34 5.34 -9.46
C ARG A 109 3.24 6.56 -9.57
N ALA A 110 2.72 7.76 -9.30
CA ALA A 110 3.47 8.99 -9.40
C ALA A 110 4.70 9.02 -8.46
N VAL A 111 4.55 8.53 -7.21
CA VAL A 111 5.66 8.43 -6.25
C VAL A 111 6.69 7.41 -6.71
N SER A 112 6.24 6.27 -7.27
CA SER A 112 7.14 5.27 -7.84
C SER A 112 7.97 5.83 -8.98
N ASP A 113 7.32 6.51 -9.93
CA ASP A 113 7.98 7.11 -11.09
C ASP A 113 8.93 8.26 -10.67
N ALA A 114 8.54 9.08 -9.70
CA ALA A 114 9.41 10.12 -9.17
C ALA A 114 10.60 9.57 -8.38
N ALA A 115 10.43 8.45 -7.66
CA ALA A 115 11.53 7.73 -7.03
C ALA A 115 12.48 7.15 -8.10
N LEU A 116 11.91 6.62 -9.18
CA LEU A 116 12.64 6.10 -10.34
C LEU A 116 13.51 7.16 -11.02
N GLU A 117 12.93 8.33 -11.26
CA GLU A 117 13.57 9.44 -11.96
C GLU A 117 14.37 10.36 -11.03
N ARG A 118 14.45 10.04 -9.72
CA ARG A 118 15.16 10.82 -8.69
C ARG A 118 14.65 12.27 -8.57
N ARG A 119 13.34 12.47 -8.76
CA ARG A 119 12.65 13.78 -8.74
C ARG A 119 11.63 13.92 -7.60
N LEU A 120 11.84 13.24 -6.47
CA LEU A 120 10.89 13.18 -5.34
C LEU A 120 10.47 14.53 -4.72
N ARG A 121 11.23 15.59 -4.95
CA ARG A 121 10.92 16.96 -4.47
C ARG A 121 10.12 17.81 -5.46
N ASP A 122 9.92 17.33 -6.68
CA ASP A 122 9.23 18.09 -7.72
C ASP A 122 7.71 17.89 -7.65
N VAL A 123 7.06 18.55 -6.69
CA VAL A 123 5.60 18.52 -6.51
C VAL A 123 4.84 18.92 -7.78
N SER A 124 5.41 19.82 -8.60
CA SER A 124 4.74 20.33 -9.80
C SER A 124 4.51 19.26 -10.85
N THR A 125 5.29 18.17 -10.83
CA THR A 125 5.09 17.01 -11.71
C THR A 125 3.97 16.08 -11.26
N PHE A 126 3.50 16.18 -10.00
CA PHE A 126 2.48 15.28 -9.45
C PHE A 126 1.07 15.80 -9.65
N VAL A 127 0.87 17.11 -9.50
CA VAL A 127 -0.46 17.74 -9.59
C VAL A 127 -1.14 17.46 -10.94
N PRO A 128 -0.46 17.55 -12.10
CA PRO A 128 -1.08 17.23 -13.39
C PRO A 128 -1.52 15.77 -13.52
N LEU A 129 -0.80 14.83 -12.90
CA LEU A 129 -1.13 13.40 -12.94
C LEU A 129 -2.43 13.08 -12.20
N LEU A 130 -2.83 13.94 -11.28
CA LEU A 130 -4.07 13.81 -10.52
C LEU A 130 -5.27 14.42 -11.24
N GLY A 131 -5.11 15.11 -12.38
CA GLY A 131 -6.21 15.60 -13.20
C GLY A 131 -7.38 16.21 -12.43
N ASP A 132 -8.61 15.81 -12.79
CA ASP A 132 -9.87 16.25 -12.16
C ASP A 132 -10.09 15.71 -10.74
N LEU A 133 -9.30 14.70 -10.39
CA LEU A 133 -9.30 14.02 -9.10
C LEU A 133 -8.66 14.96 -8.02
N GLY A 134 -7.63 15.71 -8.40
CA GLY A 134 -7.02 16.75 -7.58
C GLY A 134 -6.03 16.22 -6.53
N ALA A 135 -5.24 17.13 -5.95
CA ALA A 135 -4.26 16.77 -4.93
C ALA A 135 -4.92 16.45 -3.58
N PRO A 136 -4.48 15.41 -2.86
CA PRO A 136 -4.98 15.14 -1.52
C PRO A 136 -4.64 16.31 -0.58
N PRO A 137 -5.47 16.58 0.45
CA PRO A 137 -5.21 17.66 1.39
C PRO A 137 -3.84 17.58 2.06
N GLY A 138 -3.10 18.68 1.99
CA GLY A 138 -1.78 18.80 2.63
C GLY A 138 -0.67 18.02 1.93
N LEU A 139 -0.82 17.66 0.65
CA LEU A 139 0.30 17.15 -0.14
C LEU A 139 1.38 18.23 -0.26
N ASP A 140 2.61 17.89 0.12
CA ASP A 140 3.78 18.77 0.03
C ASP A 140 5.02 17.98 -0.39
N ALA A 141 6.11 18.69 -0.71
CA ALA A 141 7.37 18.10 -1.15
C ALA A 141 7.97 17.16 -0.09
N ASP A 142 7.80 17.48 1.19
CA ASP A 142 8.37 16.70 2.28
C ASP A 142 7.66 15.35 2.45
N ARG A 143 6.32 15.32 2.29
CA ARG A 143 5.52 14.10 2.28
C ARG A 143 5.85 13.21 1.10
N LEU A 144 5.98 13.79 -0.09
CA LEU A 144 6.39 13.05 -1.30
C LEU A 144 7.80 12.47 -1.15
N GLU A 145 8.72 13.25 -0.59
CA GLU A 145 10.08 12.76 -0.30
C GLU A 145 10.07 11.62 0.73
N ARG A 146 9.30 11.75 1.82
CA ARG A 146 9.15 10.66 2.81
C ARG A 146 8.56 9.40 2.20
N ALA A 147 7.49 9.53 1.40
CA ALA A 147 6.87 8.41 0.70
C ALA A 147 7.86 7.72 -0.25
N GLY A 148 8.61 8.48 -1.04
CA GLY A 148 9.62 7.94 -1.95
C GLY A 148 10.78 7.25 -1.22
N ARG A 149 11.27 7.83 -0.12
CA ARG A 149 12.31 7.20 0.73
C ARG A 149 11.82 5.92 1.39
N ALA A 150 10.58 5.92 1.90
CA ALA A 150 9.96 4.74 2.47
C ALA A 150 9.83 3.62 1.42
N LEU A 151 9.45 3.97 0.20
CA LEU A 151 9.34 3.06 -0.93
C LEU A 151 10.68 2.45 -1.33
N GLN A 152 11.73 3.27 -1.47
CA GLN A 152 13.10 2.80 -1.76
C GLN A 152 13.63 1.89 -0.65
N ALA A 153 13.41 2.25 0.61
CA ALA A 153 13.80 1.41 1.74
C ALA A 153 13.00 0.08 1.77
N GLY A 154 11.71 0.11 1.41
CA GLY A 154 10.87 -1.08 1.28
C GLY A 154 11.37 -2.00 0.17
N ALA A 155 11.74 -1.45 -0.98
CA ALA A 155 12.37 -2.18 -2.07
C ALA A 155 13.67 -2.86 -1.62
N ALA A 156 14.53 -2.13 -0.89
CA ALA A 156 15.76 -2.65 -0.30
C ALA A 156 15.50 -3.85 0.61
N ARG A 157 14.54 -3.71 1.54
CA ARG A 157 14.14 -4.79 2.45
C ARG A 157 13.63 -5.99 1.69
N TRP A 158 12.73 -5.78 0.73
CA TRP A 158 12.18 -6.85 -0.09
C TRP A 158 13.26 -7.60 -0.87
N ALA A 159 14.19 -6.87 -1.50
CA ALA A 159 15.28 -7.45 -2.27
C ALA A 159 16.22 -8.30 -1.39
N ALA A 160 16.57 -7.79 -0.20
CA ALA A 160 17.42 -8.49 0.77
C ALA A 160 16.72 -9.68 1.44
N THR A 161 15.39 -9.76 1.39
CA THR A 161 14.62 -10.87 1.97
C THR A 161 14.86 -12.15 1.17
N PRO A 162 15.24 -13.28 1.80
CA PRO A 162 15.38 -14.54 1.11
C PRO A 162 14.04 -15.06 0.52
N PRO A 163 14.07 -15.93 -0.50
CA PRO A 163 12.89 -16.65 -0.93
C PRO A 163 12.24 -17.42 0.24
N ASN A 164 10.90 -17.48 0.27
CA ASN A 164 10.09 -18.06 1.35
C ASN A 164 10.19 -17.35 2.72
N ALA A 165 10.91 -16.24 2.82
CA ALA A 165 10.91 -15.40 4.01
C ALA A 165 9.85 -14.29 3.90
N THR A 166 9.69 -13.53 4.98
CA THR A 166 8.64 -12.52 5.10
C THR A 166 9.19 -11.14 5.39
N VAL A 167 8.44 -10.12 4.96
CA VAL A 167 8.60 -8.72 5.36
C VAL A 167 7.32 -8.30 6.08
N ALA A 168 7.44 -7.82 7.32
CA ALA A 168 6.31 -7.32 8.07
C ALA A 168 6.32 -5.78 8.09
N GLU A 169 5.16 -5.18 7.83
CA GLU A 169 4.98 -3.73 7.84
C GLU A 169 3.75 -3.35 8.66
N GLU A 170 3.88 -2.28 9.45
CA GLU A 170 2.74 -1.71 10.14
C GLU A 170 1.98 -0.75 9.20
N TRP A 171 0.69 -1.03 9.02
CA TRP A 171 -0.30 -0.09 8.53
C TRP A 171 -0.88 0.68 9.71
N ASN A 172 -0.63 1.98 9.75
CA ASN A 172 -1.30 2.91 10.64
C ASN A 172 -1.40 4.28 9.95
N LEU A 173 -2.60 4.83 9.88
CA LEU A 173 -2.78 6.20 9.38
C LEU A 173 -2.34 7.23 10.42
N ARG A 174 -2.12 6.85 11.67
CA ARG A 174 -1.42 7.73 12.62
C ARG A 174 0.05 7.64 12.26
N GLY A 175 0.51 8.53 11.37
CA GLY A 175 1.85 8.46 10.79
C GLY A 175 2.94 8.17 11.83
N SER A 176 4.06 7.65 11.34
CA SER A 176 5.34 7.44 12.05
C SER A 176 5.97 8.77 12.50
N GLY A 177 5.19 9.63 13.16
CA GLY A 177 5.72 10.70 13.99
C GLY A 177 6.55 10.10 15.14
N PRO A 178 7.53 10.85 15.66
CA PRO A 178 8.43 10.33 16.68
C PRO A 178 7.62 9.76 17.85
N ARG A 179 7.85 8.49 18.17
CA ARG A 179 7.38 7.86 19.40
C ARG A 179 7.87 8.72 20.57
N ARG A 180 7.01 9.60 21.10
CA ARG A 180 7.26 10.27 22.37
C ARG A 180 7.31 9.18 23.44
N ARG A 181 8.51 8.97 23.97
CA ARG A 181 8.74 8.28 25.24
C ARG A 181 8.18 9.12 26.38
#